data_AF-S4VQH7-F1
#
_entry.id   AF-S4VQH7-F1
#
_cell.length_a   1.000
_cell.length_b   1.000
_cell.length_c   1.000
_cell.angle_alpha   90.00
_cell.angle_beta   90.00
_cell.angle_gamma   90.00
#
_symmetry.space_group_name_H-M   'P 1'
#
loop_
_entity.id
_entity.type
_entity.pdbx_description
1 polymer ?
#
loop_
_entity_poly.entity_id
_entity_poly.type
_entity_poly.pdbx_seq_one_letter_code
_entity_poly.pdbx_strand_id
1 'polypeptide(L)'
;MKRIGVLLFTLCVLYMLCVLSILSCKQEVDNQPGKKRDAAQLEVVQPRSRSRVVTPPRRNVHLPPPVPSLTKGEKGDDVQGIVNREPPSPEDDVKIVKIETAEQAYKLLSDRVVKYEAKLSGEHDAFAEEKYLYGILYDIVSPVFEDPYKKDEVFAALGHDVKALEALDNILDLLVDPDKNTYNFVLYKLFRDCREITEFTEQVLSEILDEDGLAKIKSKGMNAMLNVYANLEQFISTRESVISKLKEQIILAAASTDAKFVTDKLNGIVEHKTEIQIGILAMMSLKIAIRKAVNAH
;
A
#
# COMPACT_ATOMS: atom_id res chain seq x y z
N MET A 1 1.85 -50.32 11.78
CA MET A 1 1.64 -49.53 13.03
C MET A 1 2.93 -49.19 13.79
N LYS A 2 3.91 -50.08 13.98
CA LYS A 2 5.12 -49.78 14.78
C LYS A 2 6.06 -48.67 14.22
N ARG A 3 6.09 -48.44 12.90
CA ARG A 3 7.00 -47.44 12.27
C ARG A 3 6.55 -45.98 12.41
N ILE A 4 5.24 -45.75 12.52
CA ILE A 4 4.67 -44.40 12.68
C ILE A 4 4.92 -43.88 14.10
N GLY A 5 4.84 -44.76 15.11
CA GLY A 5 5.17 -44.40 16.49
C GLY A 5 6.63 -43.99 16.68
N VAL A 6 7.56 -44.63 15.97
CA VAL A 6 8.99 -44.26 16.01
C VAL A 6 9.22 -42.90 15.36
N LEU A 7 8.57 -42.62 14.23
CA LEU A 7 8.67 -41.32 13.55
C LEU A 7 8.13 -40.17 14.41
N LEU A 8 6.95 -40.34 15.02
CA LEU A 8 6.37 -39.37 15.95
C LEU A 8 7.25 -39.15 17.18
N PHE A 9 7.82 -40.22 17.74
CA PHE A 9 8.73 -40.12 18.87
C PHE A 9 10.01 -39.36 18.51
N THR A 10 10.61 -39.64 17.35
CA THR A 10 11.80 -38.90 16.88
C THR A 10 11.51 -37.43 16.62
N LEU A 11 10.33 -37.09 16.10
CA LEU A 11 9.92 -35.71 15.83
C LEU A 11 9.69 -34.93 17.13
N CYS A 12 9.08 -35.56 18.15
CA CYS A 12 8.92 -34.97 19.48
C CYS A 12 10.27 -34.73 20.16
N VAL A 13 11.21 -35.69 20.09
CA VAL A 13 12.54 -35.52 20.70
C VAL A 13 13.31 -34.39 20.00
N LEU A 14 13.24 -34.30 18.67
CA LEU A 14 13.88 -33.23 17.91
C LEU A 14 13.30 -31.85 18.28
N TYR A 15 11.97 -31.77 18.40
CA TYR A 15 11.28 -30.54 18.80
C TYR A 15 11.69 -30.08 20.21
N MET A 16 11.78 -31.00 21.18
CA MET A 16 12.20 -30.67 22.54
C MET A 16 13.66 -30.20 22.60
N LEU A 17 14.56 -30.79 21.78
CA LEU A 17 15.94 -30.33 21.68
C LEU A 17 16.06 -28.93 21.05
N CYS A 18 15.20 -28.60 20.07
CA CYS A 18 15.13 -27.25 19.51
C CYS A 18 14.65 -26.22 20.54
N VAL A 19 13.64 -26.55 21.34
CA VAL A 19 13.12 -25.65 22.39
C VAL A 19 14.16 -25.42 23.50
N LEU A 20 14.89 -26.47 23.91
CA LEU A 20 15.97 -26.35 24.89
C LEU A 20 17.14 -25.49 24.38
N SER A 21 17.45 -25.56 23.08
CA SER A 21 18.48 -24.71 22.45
C SER A 21 18.09 -23.23 22.47
N ILE A 22 16.80 -22.93 22.25
CA ILE A 22 16.28 -21.55 22.30
C ILE A 22 16.28 -21.00 23.74
N LEU A 23 16.05 -21.85 24.74
CA LEU A 23 16.06 -21.46 26.15
C LEU A 23 17.48 -21.22 26.69
N SER A 24 18.47 -22.02 26.26
CA SER A 24 19.88 -21.81 26.65
C SER A 24 20.48 -20.52 26.07
N CYS A 25 20.01 -20.03 24.92
CA CYS A 25 20.47 -18.75 24.36
C CYS A 25 19.94 -17.51 25.11
N LYS A 26 19.01 -17.67 26.05
CA LYS A 26 18.35 -16.54 26.73
C LYS A 26 18.88 -16.23 28.13
N GLN A 27 19.90 -16.97 28.60
CA GLN A 27 20.37 -16.91 29.99
C GLN A 27 21.81 -16.41 30.17
N GLU A 28 22.45 -15.90 29.12
CA GLU A 28 23.66 -15.07 29.23
C GLU A 28 23.33 -13.68 28.68
N VAL A 29 22.94 -12.76 29.56
CA VAL A 29 23.39 -11.37 29.66
C VAL A 29 22.57 -10.76 30.79
N ASP A 30 23.13 -10.80 32.00
CA ASP A 30 22.84 -9.77 33.01
C ASP A 30 24.13 -9.46 33.77
N ASN A 31 24.55 -8.19 33.72
CA ASN A 31 25.37 -7.49 34.73
C ASN A 31 25.60 -6.02 34.32
N GLN A 32 24.57 -5.19 34.56
CA GLN A 32 24.61 -3.93 35.36
C GLN A 32 25.50 -2.70 34.94
N PRO A 33 25.35 -1.51 35.58
CA PRO A 33 24.47 -0.41 35.16
C PRO A 33 25.21 0.89 34.78
N GLY A 34 24.61 1.72 33.92
CA GLY A 34 25.20 3.00 33.49
C GLY A 34 24.16 4.04 33.07
N LYS A 35 23.93 4.99 33.97
CA LYS A 35 23.08 6.17 33.86
C LYS A 35 23.54 7.08 32.71
N LYS A 36 22.68 7.36 31.71
CA LYS A 36 22.55 8.66 31.03
C LYS A 36 21.22 8.74 30.28
N ARG A 37 20.42 9.75 30.65
CA ARG A 37 19.25 10.20 29.91
C ARG A 37 19.76 10.88 28.65
N ASP A 38 19.50 10.30 27.50
CA ASP A 38 19.50 11.05 26.25
C ASP A 38 18.06 11.17 25.77
N ALA A 39 17.59 12.42 25.74
CA ALA A 39 16.31 12.78 25.16
C ALA A 39 16.39 12.51 23.65
N ALA A 40 15.65 11.51 23.17
CA ALA A 40 15.48 11.28 21.75
C ALA A 40 14.66 12.43 21.16
N GLN A 41 15.33 13.35 20.49
CA GLN A 41 14.73 14.38 19.64
C GLN A 41 14.42 13.73 18.29
N LEU A 42 13.15 13.74 17.88
CA LEU A 42 12.76 13.31 16.55
C LEU A 42 12.14 14.52 15.82
N GLU A 43 12.88 15.05 14.85
CA GLU A 43 12.34 16.04 13.91
C GLU A 43 11.46 15.31 12.89
N VAL A 44 10.19 15.70 12.79
CA VAL A 44 9.23 15.11 11.86
C VAL A 44 8.86 16.14 10.79
N VAL A 45 9.05 15.76 9.52
CA VAL A 45 8.68 16.56 8.34
C VAL A 45 7.20 16.32 8.01
N GLN A 46 6.37 17.37 8.00
CA GLN A 46 4.98 17.30 7.53
C GLN A 46 4.82 17.96 6.15
N PRO A 47 4.23 17.28 5.14
CA PRO A 47 3.84 17.91 3.89
C PRO A 47 2.50 18.64 3.98
N ARG A 48 2.42 19.83 3.37
CA ARG A 48 1.24 20.71 3.38
C ARG A 48 0.25 20.32 2.28
N SER A 49 -1.03 20.16 2.65
CA SER A 49 -2.13 20.04 1.69
C SER A 49 -2.58 21.44 1.23
N ARG A 50 -2.44 21.77 -0.06
CA ARG A 50 -3.11 22.93 -0.68
C ARG A 50 -4.34 22.43 -1.44
N SER A 51 -5.52 22.65 -0.88
CA SER A 51 -6.76 22.64 -1.66
C SER A 51 -6.83 23.97 -2.41
N ARG A 52 -6.60 23.94 -3.73
CA ARG A 52 -6.93 25.04 -4.64
C ARG A 52 -8.05 24.53 -5.55
N VAL A 53 -9.28 24.91 -5.22
CA VAL A 53 -10.42 24.80 -6.13
C VAL A 53 -10.11 25.66 -7.35
N VAL A 54 -9.77 25.03 -8.47
CA VAL A 54 -9.67 25.69 -9.78
C VAL A 54 -10.97 25.42 -10.51
N THR A 55 -11.81 26.44 -10.60
CA THR A 55 -13.02 26.43 -11.43
C THR A 55 -12.61 26.42 -12.91
N PRO A 56 -13.20 25.59 -13.78
CA PRO A 56 -12.83 25.55 -15.19
C PRO A 56 -13.40 26.76 -15.95
N PRO A 57 -12.64 27.35 -16.90
CA PRO A 57 -13.15 28.44 -17.73
C PRO A 57 -14.11 27.92 -18.81
N ARG A 58 -15.23 28.64 -18.97
CA ARG A 58 -16.24 28.45 -20.03
C ARG A 58 -15.60 28.56 -21.42
N ARG A 59 -15.74 27.52 -22.23
CA ARG A 59 -15.34 27.49 -23.65
C ARG A 59 -16.45 28.09 -24.51
N ASN A 60 -16.29 29.34 -24.93
CA ASN A 60 -17.13 29.95 -25.96
C ASN A 60 -16.77 29.38 -27.33
N VAL A 61 -17.79 28.97 -28.07
CA VAL A 61 -17.74 28.44 -29.44
C VAL A 61 -17.43 29.58 -30.42
N HIS A 62 -16.34 29.47 -31.16
CA HIS A 62 -16.16 30.18 -32.42
C HIS A 62 -15.41 29.30 -33.43
N LEU A 63 -16.09 29.00 -34.53
CA LEU A 63 -15.59 28.31 -35.71
C LEU A 63 -14.59 29.22 -36.47
N PRO A 64 -13.47 28.70 -37.00
CA PRO A 64 -12.73 29.38 -38.04
C PRO A 64 -13.14 28.91 -39.46
N PRO A 65 -13.18 29.80 -40.46
CA PRO A 65 -13.43 29.46 -41.87
C PRO A 65 -12.14 28.98 -42.59
N PRO A 66 -12.21 28.46 -43.83
CA PRO A 66 -11.26 27.48 -44.35
C PRO A 66 -10.00 28.07 -45.03
N VAL A 67 -9.03 27.18 -45.15
CA VAL A 67 -7.69 27.28 -45.77
C VAL A 67 -7.72 27.80 -47.23
N PRO A 68 -6.64 28.48 -47.66
CA PRO A 68 -6.06 28.20 -48.97
C PRO A 68 -4.56 27.85 -48.94
N SER A 69 -4.16 27.24 -50.04
CA SER A 69 -3.07 26.30 -50.29
C SER A 69 -1.73 26.89 -50.79
N LEU A 70 -0.68 26.02 -50.73
CA LEU A 70 0.55 25.95 -51.53
C LEU A 70 1.66 27.01 -51.34
N THR A 71 2.89 26.59 -51.00
CA THR A 71 4.03 26.39 -51.95
C THR A 71 5.35 25.94 -51.27
N LYS A 72 6.19 25.30 -52.10
CA LYS A 72 7.52 24.70 -51.93
C LYS A 72 8.68 25.65 -51.57
N GLY A 73 9.78 25.07 -51.08
CA GLY A 73 11.17 25.52 -51.22
C GLY A 73 11.81 25.86 -49.86
N GLU A 74 12.78 25.15 -49.31
CA GLU A 74 14.18 24.88 -49.68
C GLU A 74 15.10 25.41 -48.56
N LYS A 75 16.22 24.70 -48.37
CA LYS A 75 17.29 24.78 -47.35
C LYS A 75 17.71 26.18 -46.83
N GLY A 76 18.16 26.21 -45.56
CA GLY A 76 19.19 27.17 -45.11
C GLY A 76 19.24 27.42 -43.60
N ASP A 77 20.30 26.90 -42.97
CA ASP A 77 21.11 27.40 -41.86
C ASP A 77 20.56 27.79 -40.46
N ASP A 78 21.27 27.21 -39.49
CA ASP A 78 21.50 27.54 -38.08
C ASP A 78 20.96 28.87 -37.55
N VAL A 79 20.16 28.77 -36.47
CA VAL A 79 20.14 29.78 -35.39
C VAL A 79 20.03 29.07 -34.03
N GLN A 80 21.09 29.22 -33.22
CA GLN A 80 21.10 28.97 -31.78
C GLN A 80 19.94 29.73 -31.10
N GLY A 81 19.00 28.99 -30.52
CA GLY A 81 17.94 29.51 -29.66
C GLY A 81 18.23 29.16 -28.19
N ILE A 82 18.54 30.21 -27.42
CA ILE A 82 18.85 30.21 -25.99
C ILE A 82 17.81 29.42 -25.20
N VAL A 83 18.27 28.40 -24.47
CA VAL A 83 17.51 27.72 -23.43
C VAL A 83 17.27 28.71 -22.30
N ASN A 84 16.08 29.32 -22.27
CA ASN A 84 15.56 29.94 -21.05
C ASN A 84 15.18 28.81 -20.08
N ARG A 85 16.15 28.34 -19.30
CA ARG A 85 15.87 27.62 -18.05
C ARG A 85 15.33 28.65 -17.07
N GLU A 86 14.01 28.66 -16.93
CA GLU A 86 13.35 29.26 -15.78
C GLU A 86 13.92 28.60 -14.52
N PRO A 87 14.47 29.37 -13.55
CA PRO A 87 15.08 28.80 -12.36
C PRO A 87 14.02 28.06 -11.53
N PRO A 88 14.36 26.91 -10.92
CA PRO A 88 13.42 26.20 -10.06
C PRO A 88 12.95 27.12 -8.92
N SER A 89 11.63 27.20 -8.78
CA SER A 89 10.92 27.90 -7.72
C SER A 89 11.45 27.51 -6.34
N PRO A 90 11.52 28.43 -5.35
CA PRO A 90 12.06 28.15 -4.04
C PRO A 90 11.29 27.02 -3.35
N GLU A 91 12.08 26.17 -2.70
CA GLU A 91 11.71 25.05 -1.85
C GLU A 91 10.51 25.37 -0.95
N ASP A 92 9.55 24.45 -0.89
CA ASP A 92 8.45 24.49 0.09
C ASP A 92 9.05 24.54 1.51
N ASP A 93 8.79 25.64 2.23
CA ASP A 93 9.14 25.80 3.64
C ASP A 93 8.62 24.63 4.47
N VAL A 94 9.50 23.68 4.79
CA VAL A 94 9.25 22.59 5.73
C VAL A 94 9.12 23.20 7.13
N LYS A 95 7.88 23.30 7.63
CA LYS A 95 7.65 23.61 9.04
C LYS A 95 8.03 22.40 9.87
N ILE A 96 9.24 22.43 10.44
CA ILE A 96 9.65 21.50 11.50
C ILE A 96 8.77 21.80 12.72
N VAL A 97 7.78 20.95 12.99
CA VAL A 97 6.97 21.04 14.21
C VAL A 97 7.71 20.32 15.31
N LYS A 98 8.35 21.07 16.20
CA LYS A 98 8.97 20.50 17.39
C LYS A 98 7.89 19.98 18.34
N ILE A 99 7.88 18.67 18.59
CA ILE A 99 6.96 18.03 19.53
C ILE A 99 7.59 18.05 20.92
N GLU A 100 6.98 18.80 21.84
CA GLU A 100 7.54 19.03 23.19
C GLU A 100 6.70 18.42 24.31
N THR A 101 5.46 18.01 24.02
CA THR A 101 4.51 17.51 25.01
C THR A 101 3.82 16.21 24.58
N ALA A 102 3.33 15.45 25.57
CA ALA A 102 2.57 14.23 25.31
C ALA A 102 1.26 14.53 24.56
N GLU A 103 0.56 15.62 24.89
CA GLU A 103 -0.63 16.07 24.19
C GLU A 103 -0.38 16.37 22.71
N GLN A 104 0.76 17.01 22.38
CA GLN A 104 1.13 17.26 20.98
C GLN A 104 1.42 15.95 20.24
N ALA A 105 2.13 15.00 20.86
CA ALA A 105 2.40 13.69 20.26
C ALA A 105 1.11 12.88 20.05
N TYR A 106 0.18 12.91 21.02
CA TYR A 106 -1.13 12.27 20.89
C TYR A 106 -1.93 12.88 19.74
N LYS A 107 -2.02 14.21 19.69
CA LYS A 107 -2.72 14.92 18.61
C LYS A 107 -2.11 14.61 17.25
N LEU A 108 -0.78 14.60 17.15
CA LEU A 108 -0.07 14.25 15.92
C LEU A 108 -0.45 12.85 15.41
N LEU A 109 -0.44 11.84 16.30
CA LEU A 109 -0.81 10.47 15.96
C LEU A 109 -2.29 10.35 15.58
N SER A 110 -3.19 10.87 16.44
CA SER A 110 -4.63 10.79 16.23
C SER A 110 -5.07 11.53 14.97
N ASP A 111 -4.58 12.76 14.74
CA ASP A 111 -4.87 13.52 13.51
C ASP A 111 -4.41 12.75 12.27
N ARG A 112 -3.29 12.01 12.36
CA ARG A 112 -2.77 11.25 11.23
C ARG A 112 -3.63 10.04 10.89
N VAL A 113 -4.10 9.30 11.90
CA VAL A 113 -5.05 8.19 11.73
C VAL A 113 -6.32 8.72 11.04
N VAL A 114 -6.96 9.74 11.61
CA VAL A 114 -8.19 10.34 11.07
C VAL A 114 -7.99 10.86 9.64
N LYS A 115 -6.87 11.56 9.38
CA LYS A 115 -6.57 12.07 8.04
C LYS A 115 -6.41 10.94 7.03
N TYR A 116 -5.81 9.82 7.43
CA TYR A 116 -5.61 8.70 6.53
C TYR A 116 -6.89 7.91 6.28
N GLU A 117 -7.70 7.67 7.31
CA GLU A 117 -9.04 7.07 7.16
C GLU A 117 -9.93 7.91 6.23
N ALA A 118 -9.94 9.23 6.41
CA ALA A 118 -10.69 10.14 5.54
C ALA A 118 -10.21 10.08 4.08
N LYS A 119 -8.90 9.85 3.85
CA LYS A 119 -8.36 9.64 2.50
C LYS A 119 -8.93 8.36 1.88
N LEU A 120 -8.88 7.24 2.61
CA LEU A 120 -9.37 5.95 2.12
C LEU A 120 -10.89 5.96 1.88
N SER A 121 -11.65 6.57 2.78
CA SER A 121 -13.10 6.77 2.58
C SER A 121 -13.38 7.62 1.35
N GLY A 122 -12.60 8.68 1.13
CA GLY A 122 -12.74 9.51 -0.07
C GLY A 122 -12.41 8.77 -1.37
N GLU A 123 -11.44 7.85 -1.36
CA GLU A 123 -11.14 6.95 -2.48
C GLU A 123 -12.34 6.02 -2.77
N HIS A 124 -12.92 5.39 -1.74
CA HIS A 124 -14.11 4.56 -1.86
C HIS A 124 -15.33 5.34 -2.38
N ASP A 125 -15.63 6.50 -1.78
CA ASP A 125 -16.81 7.30 -2.11
C ASP A 125 -16.76 7.81 -3.55
N ALA A 126 -15.56 8.17 -4.05
CA ALA A 126 -15.36 8.56 -5.44
C ALA A 126 -15.63 7.42 -6.43
N PHE A 127 -15.44 6.17 -6.00
CA PHE A 127 -15.66 4.97 -6.82
C PHE A 127 -17.06 4.36 -6.65
N ALA A 128 -17.79 4.70 -5.58
CA ALA A 128 -19.04 4.06 -5.22
C ALA A 128 -20.10 4.07 -6.33
N GLU A 129 -20.14 5.12 -7.15
CA GLU A 129 -21.05 5.22 -8.30
C GLU A 129 -20.69 4.27 -9.45
N GLU A 130 -19.42 3.89 -9.59
CA GLU A 130 -18.93 3.04 -10.69
C GLU A 130 -18.79 1.56 -10.26
N LYS A 131 -18.89 1.28 -8.96
CA LYS A 131 -18.66 -0.05 -8.37
C LYS A 131 -19.41 -1.20 -9.03
N TYR A 132 -20.62 -0.96 -9.51
CA TYR A 132 -21.45 -2.01 -10.14
C TYR A 132 -20.93 -2.48 -11.51
N LEU A 133 -20.00 -1.72 -12.12
CA LEU A 133 -19.41 -2.05 -13.42
C LEU A 133 -18.27 -3.07 -13.32
N TYR A 134 -17.72 -3.29 -12.12
CA TYR A 134 -16.47 -4.02 -11.93
C TYR A 134 -16.62 -5.30 -11.13
N GLY A 135 -15.71 -6.24 -11.37
CA GLY A 135 -15.56 -7.45 -10.57
C GLY A 135 -16.63 -8.51 -10.81
N ILE A 136 -17.17 -8.56 -12.03
CA ILE A 136 -18.18 -9.53 -12.45
C ILE A 136 -17.62 -10.95 -12.37
N LEU A 137 -16.37 -11.17 -12.82
CA LEU A 137 -15.75 -12.51 -12.90
C LEU A 137 -14.90 -12.90 -11.67
N TYR A 138 -14.97 -12.12 -10.58
CA TYR A 138 -14.10 -12.31 -9.42
C TYR A 138 -14.41 -13.59 -8.64
N ASP A 139 -15.68 -13.97 -8.57
CA ASP A 139 -16.16 -15.21 -7.95
C ASP A 139 -15.64 -16.47 -8.67
N ILE A 140 -15.37 -16.38 -9.98
CA ILE A 140 -14.74 -17.46 -10.74
C ILE A 140 -13.29 -17.68 -10.30
N VAL A 141 -12.56 -16.61 -9.94
CA VAL A 141 -11.21 -16.71 -9.39
C VAL A 141 -11.23 -17.42 -8.02
N SER A 142 -12.21 -17.10 -7.18
CA SER A 142 -12.47 -17.81 -5.94
C SER A 142 -13.88 -17.50 -5.41
N PRO A 143 -14.64 -18.52 -4.92
CA PRO A 143 -15.99 -18.31 -4.38
C PRO A 143 -16.08 -17.32 -3.21
N VAL A 144 -14.95 -17.03 -2.53
CA VAL A 144 -14.92 -16.01 -1.47
C VAL A 144 -15.33 -14.63 -1.98
N PHE A 145 -15.17 -14.38 -3.28
CA PHE A 145 -15.55 -13.12 -3.91
C PHE A 145 -17.02 -13.06 -4.32
N GLU A 146 -17.85 -14.07 -4.04
CA GLU A 146 -19.31 -13.88 -4.09
C GLU A 146 -19.76 -12.81 -3.08
N ASP A 147 -19.01 -12.65 -1.98
CA ASP A 147 -19.20 -11.60 -1.00
C ASP A 147 -18.75 -10.22 -1.55
N PRO A 148 -19.65 -9.23 -1.68
CA PRO A 148 -19.31 -7.88 -2.13
C PRO A 148 -18.25 -7.18 -1.27
N TYR A 149 -18.15 -7.50 0.02
CA TYR A 149 -17.12 -6.95 0.89
C TYR A 149 -15.74 -7.49 0.49
N LYS A 150 -15.65 -8.77 0.13
CA LYS A 150 -14.40 -9.39 -0.34
C LYS A 150 -13.99 -8.90 -1.73
N LYS A 151 -14.95 -8.56 -2.60
CA LYS A 151 -14.64 -7.83 -3.84
C LYS A 151 -14.07 -6.44 -3.55
N ASP A 152 -14.67 -5.72 -2.60
CA ASP A 152 -14.22 -4.38 -2.23
C ASP A 152 -12.80 -4.37 -1.68
N GLU A 153 -12.39 -5.42 -0.95
CA GLU A 153 -11.00 -5.57 -0.50
C GLU A 153 -10.00 -5.53 -1.66
N VAL A 154 -10.36 -6.09 -2.82
CA VAL A 154 -9.52 -6.02 -4.03
C VAL A 154 -9.55 -4.61 -4.63
N PHE A 155 -10.71 -3.95 -4.64
CA PHE A 155 -10.84 -2.57 -5.12
C PHE A 155 -10.01 -1.60 -4.28
N ALA A 156 -10.08 -1.72 -2.96
CA ALA A 156 -9.31 -0.92 -2.01
C ALA A 156 -7.80 -1.14 -2.12
N ALA A 157 -7.36 -2.37 -2.45
CA ALA A 157 -5.96 -2.68 -2.70
C ALA A 157 -5.42 -2.04 -3.99
N LEU A 158 -6.31 -1.64 -4.89
CA LEU A 158 -6.00 -0.82 -6.07
C LEU A 158 -6.36 0.65 -5.85
N GLY A 159 -6.64 1.06 -4.61
CA GLY A 159 -7.01 2.44 -4.26
C GLY A 159 -8.26 2.91 -4.99
N HIS A 160 -9.19 1.98 -5.28
CA HIS A 160 -10.42 2.22 -6.03
C HIS A 160 -10.18 2.92 -7.38
N ASP A 161 -9.02 2.66 -8.00
CA ASP A 161 -8.59 3.27 -9.24
C ASP A 161 -9.28 2.60 -10.44
N VAL A 162 -10.23 3.33 -11.03
CA VAL A 162 -11.05 2.88 -12.17
C VAL A 162 -10.21 2.29 -13.31
N LYS A 163 -9.07 2.90 -13.65
CA LYS A 163 -8.21 2.43 -14.76
C LYS A 163 -7.55 1.10 -14.42
N ALA A 164 -7.08 0.94 -13.19
CA ALA A 164 -6.50 -0.32 -12.75
C ALA A 164 -7.56 -1.43 -12.66
N LEU A 165 -8.79 -1.09 -12.26
CA LEU A 165 -9.91 -2.03 -12.19
C LEU A 165 -10.39 -2.48 -13.57
N GLU A 166 -10.53 -1.55 -14.51
CA GLU A 166 -10.82 -1.87 -15.91
C GLU A 166 -9.72 -2.76 -16.51
N ALA A 167 -8.45 -2.46 -16.24
CA ALA A 167 -7.34 -3.31 -16.66
C ALA A 167 -7.42 -4.73 -16.04
N LEU A 168 -7.81 -4.84 -14.77
CA LEU A 168 -7.95 -6.13 -14.11
C LEU A 168 -9.13 -6.94 -14.68
N ASP A 169 -10.27 -6.31 -14.96
CA ASP A 169 -11.40 -6.97 -15.59
C ASP A 169 -11.07 -7.45 -17.02
N ASN A 170 -10.36 -6.64 -17.82
CA ASN A 170 -9.87 -7.08 -19.13
C ASN A 170 -8.94 -8.31 -19.06
N ILE A 171 -8.12 -8.39 -18.01
CA ILE A 171 -7.28 -9.57 -17.74
C ILE A 171 -8.13 -10.78 -17.40
N LEU A 172 -9.19 -10.60 -16.61
CA LEU A 172 -10.11 -11.70 -16.28
C LEU A 172 -10.85 -12.18 -17.51
N ASP A 173 -11.37 -11.29 -18.35
CA ASP A 173 -12.02 -11.64 -19.61
C ASP A 173 -11.10 -12.46 -20.54
N LEU A 174 -9.79 -12.20 -20.48
CA LEU A 174 -8.79 -12.94 -21.26
C LEU A 174 -8.41 -14.29 -20.65
N LEU A 175 -8.27 -14.36 -19.32
CA LEU A 175 -7.68 -15.50 -18.62
C LEU A 175 -8.71 -16.45 -17.99
N VAL A 176 -9.95 -16.03 -17.87
CA VAL A 176 -11.04 -16.77 -17.26
C VAL A 176 -12.04 -17.18 -18.33
N ASP A 177 -12.39 -18.45 -18.33
CA ASP A 177 -13.44 -18.99 -19.19
C ASP A 177 -14.64 -19.36 -18.28
N PRO A 178 -15.77 -18.65 -18.34
CA PRO A 178 -16.92 -18.89 -17.47
C PRO A 178 -17.50 -20.31 -17.59
N ASP A 179 -17.32 -20.95 -18.74
CA ASP A 179 -17.81 -22.31 -19.00
C ASP A 179 -16.82 -23.38 -18.53
N LYS A 180 -15.58 -23.00 -18.21
CA LYS A 180 -14.55 -23.90 -17.71
C LYS A 180 -14.17 -23.52 -16.29
N ASN A 181 -14.39 -24.44 -15.35
CA ASN A 181 -13.94 -24.29 -13.97
C ASN A 181 -12.41 -24.49 -13.82
N THR A 182 -11.62 -23.76 -14.61
CA THR A 182 -10.16 -23.85 -14.61
C THR A 182 -9.61 -22.87 -13.60
N TYR A 183 -9.14 -23.42 -12.49
CA TYR A 183 -8.47 -22.64 -11.46
C TYR A 183 -7.20 -21.95 -11.99
N ASN A 184 -7.16 -20.61 -11.94
CA ASN A 184 -5.99 -19.83 -12.28
C ASN A 184 -5.24 -19.43 -10.99
N PHE A 185 -4.18 -20.17 -10.69
CA PHE A 185 -3.38 -19.97 -9.47
C PHE A 185 -2.77 -18.56 -9.37
N VAL A 186 -2.39 -17.96 -10.50
CA VAL A 186 -1.75 -16.64 -10.53
C VAL A 186 -2.73 -15.55 -10.13
N LEU A 187 -3.94 -15.59 -10.71
CA LEU A 187 -5.04 -14.69 -10.36
C LEU A 187 -5.47 -14.87 -8.90
N TYR A 188 -5.61 -16.12 -8.44
CA TYR A 188 -5.92 -16.39 -7.04
C TYR A 188 -4.89 -15.77 -6.09
N LYS A 189 -3.60 -15.92 -6.41
CA LYS A 189 -2.52 -15.37 -5.59
C LYS A 189 -2.54 -13.83 -5.60
N LEU A 190 -2.74 -13.23 -6.76
CA LEU A 190 -2.90 -11.78 -6.90
C LEU A 190 -4.04 -11.26 -6.02
N PHE A 191 -5.20 -11.89 -6.09
CA PHE A 191 -6.38 -11.49 -5.33
C PHE A 191 -6.19 -11.66 -3.83
N ARG A 192 -5.54 -12.75 -3.42
CA ARG A 192 -5.15 -12.93 -2.01
C ARG A 192 -4.20 -11.84 -1.55
N ASP A 193 -3.20 -11.48 -2.35
CA ASP A 193 -2.23 -10.45 -2.00
C ASP A 193 -2.91 -9.06 -1.91
N CYS A 194 -3.87 -8.76 -2.81
CA CYS A 194 -4.73 -7.58 -2.69
C CYS A 194 -5.49 -7.56 -1.35
N ARG A 195 -6.13 -8.67 -0.99
CA ARG A 195 -6.84 -8.78 0.28
C ARG A 195 -5.93 -8.56 1.48
N GLU A 196 -4.72 -9.13 1.48
CA GLU A 196 -3.75 -8.92 2.56
C GLU A 196 -3.38 -7.44 2.74
N ILE A 197 -3.19 -6.69 1.64
CA ILE A 197 -2.92 -5.24 1.69
C ILE A 197 -4.07 -4.51 2.39
N THR A 198 -5.32 -4.80 2.01
CA THR A 198 -6.50 -4.15 2.60
C THR A 198 -6.70 -4.56 4.05
N GLU A 199 -6.65 -5.86 4.36
CA GLU A 199 -6.79 -6.39 5.71
C GLU A 199 -5.73 -5.83 6.67
N PHE A 200 -4.48 -5.67 6.23
CA PHE A 200 -3.46 -5.05 7.07
C PHE A 200 -3.76 -3.58 7.35
N THR A 201 -4.32 -2.87 6.36
CA THR A 201 -4.69 -1.47 6.49
C THR A 201 -5.82 -1.30 7.50
N GLU A 202 -6.89 -2.09 7.36
CA GLU A 202 -8.03 -2.10 8.28
C GLU A 202 -7.62 -2.47 9.69
N GLN A 203 -6.79 -3.51 9.86
CA GLN A 203 -6.28 -3.88 11.17
C GLN A 203 -5.47 -2.75 11.83
N VAL A 204 -4.64 -2.03 11.07
CA VAL A 204 -3.86 -0.92 11.62
C VAL A 204 -4.76 0.21 12.09
N LEU A 205 -5.73 0.63 11.27
CA LEU A 205 -6.55 1.81 11.52
C LEU A 205 -7.72 1.51 12.46
N SER A 206 -8.52 0.50 12.11
CA SER A 206 -9.81 0.23 12.72
C SER A 206 -9.76 -0.74 13.91
N GLU A 207 -8.69 -1.52 14.08
CA GLU A 207 -8.55 -2.45 15.21
C GLU A 207 -7.42 -2.10 16.18
N ILE A 208 -6.28 -1.60 15.68
CA ILE A 208 -5.08 -1.37 16.51
C ILE A 208 -4.99 0.09 16.96
N LEU A 209 -5.33 1.04 16.08
CA LEU A 209 -5.27 2.49 16.33
C LEU A 209 -6.66 3.12 16.37
N ASP A 210 -7.65 2.32 16.78
CA ASP A 210 -8.98 2.79 17.14
C ASP A 210 -8.94 3.66 18.43
N GLU A 211 -10.09 4.15 18.88
CA GLU A 211 -10.19 5.00 20.06
C GLU A 211 -9.54 4.36 21.30
N ASP A 212 -9.77 3.06 21.51
CA ASP A 212 -9.20 2.29 22.62
C ASP A 212 -7.68 2.10 22.47
N GLY A 213 -7.20 1.78 21.28
CA GLY A 213 -5.79 1.67 20.95
C GLY A 213 -5.03 2.98 21.15
N LEU A 214 -5.62 4.09 20.72
CA LEU A 214 -5.10 5.44 20.93
C LEU A 214 -5.07 5.81 22.42
N ALA A 215 -6.09 5.46 23.19
CA ALA A 215 -6.10 5.68 24.63
C ALA A 215 -5.01 4.84 25.34
N LYS A 216 -4.84 3.58 24.94
CA LYS A 216 -3.78 2.68 25.45
C LYS A 216 -2.39 3.25 25.18
N ILE A 217 -2.07 3.63 23.95
CA ILE A 217 -0.75 4.18 23.63
C ILE A 217 -0.52 5.54 24.30
N LYS A 218 -1.56 6.35 24.50
CA LYS A 218 -1.47 7.62 25.26
C LYS A 218 -0.96 7.39 26.68
N SER A 219 -1.47 6.37 27.36
CA SER A 219 -1.04 6.01 28.74
C SER A 219 0.44 5.60 28.82
N LYS A 220 1.06 5.21 27.70
CA LYS A 220 2.48 4.81 27.63
C LYS A 220 3.44 5.98 27.45
N GLY A 221 2.91 7.18 27.23
CA GLY A 221 3.69 8.41 27.14
C GLY A 221 4.24 8.72 25.76
N MET A 222 4.89 9.88 25.68
CA MET A 222 5.26 10.56 24.43
C MET A 222 6.09 9.70 23.48
N ASN A 223 7.15 9.05 23.98
CA ASN A 223 8.05 8.27 23.12
C ASN A 223 7.36 7.08 22.46
N ALA A 224 6.41 6.45 23.16
CA ALA A 224 5.64 5.33 22.61
C ALA A 224 4.72 5.81 21.47
N MET A 225 4.04 6.95 21.66
CA MET A 225 3.20 7.58 20.63
C MET A 225 4.02 8.00 19.39
N LEU A 226 5.19 8.61 19.58
CA LEU A 226 6.06 9.00 18.47
C LEU A 226 6.61 7.80 17.70
N ASN A 227 6.94 6.71 18.38
CA ASN A 227 7.36 5.47 17.74
C ASN A 227 6.22 4.83 16.93
N VAL A 228 4.99 4.82 17.47
CA VAL A 228 3.81 4.35 16.73
C VAL A 228 3.53 5.23 15.52
N TYR A 229 3.63 6.56 15.66
CA TYR A 229 3.49 7.49 14.55
C TYR A 229 4.52 7.22 13.43
N ALA A 230 5.80 7.03 13.77
CA ALA A 230 6.83 6.74 12.78
C ALA A 230 6.56 5.42 12.04
N ASN A 231 6.13 4.37 12.76
CA ASN A 231 5.75 3.10 12.13
C ASN A 231 4.50 3.24 11.25
N LEU A 232 3.52 4.08 11.65
CA LEU A 232 2.33 4.38 10.85
C LEU A 232 2.69 5.11 9.55
N GLU A 233 3.56 6.13 9.60
CA GLU A 233 4.02 6.81 8.38
C GLU A 233 4.73 5.84 7.43
N GLN A 234 5.60 4.98 7.97
CA GLN A 234 6.28 3.98 7.16
C GLN A 234 5.30 2.96 6.58
N PHE A 235 4.28 2.56 7.33
CA PHE A 235 3.22 1.66 6.86
C PHE A 235 2.46 2.28 5.69
N ILE A 236 2.03 3.54 5.83
CA ILE A 236 1.29 4.28 4.80
C ILE A 236 2.13 4.43 3.53
N SER A 237 3.38 4.87 3.66
CA SER A 237 4.29 5.02 2.52
C SER A 237 4.56 3.69 1.81
N THR A 238 4.74 2.61 2.59
CA THR A 238 4.92 1.26 2.04
C THR A 238 3.68 0.81 1.27
N ARG A 239 2.47 1.00 1.84
CA ARG A 239 1.21 0.70 1.17
C ARG A 239 1.08 1.45 -0.15
N GLU A 240 1.27 2.77 -0.13
CA GLU A 240 1.12 3.60 -1.33
C GLU A 240 2.10 3.19 -2.44
N SER A 241 3.34 2.84 -2.08
CA SER A 241 4.34 2.30 -3.00
C SER A 241 3.93 0.95 -3.59
N VAL A 242 3.45 0.02 -2.75
CA VAL A 242 2.98 -1.30 -3.19
C VAL A 242 1.80 -1.17 -4.14
N ILE A 243 0.79 -0.38 -3.78
CA ILE A 243 -0.41 -0.16 -4.60
C ILE A 243 -0.04 0.47 -5.93
N SER A 244 0.83 1.48 -5.93
CA SER A 244 1.27 2.13 -7.19
C SER A 244 1.91 1.12 -8.14
N LYS A 245 2.81 0.27 -7.64
CA LYS A 245 3.48 -0.77 -8.45
C LYS A 245 2.51 -1.85 -8.92
N LEU A 246 1.58 -2.26 -8.05
CA LEU A 246 0.56 -3.24 -8.37
C LEU A 246 -0.31 -2.76 -9.54
N LYS A 247 -0.82 -1.52 -9.46
CA LYS A 247 -1.58 -0.88 -10.53
C LYS A 247 -0.80 -0.81 -11.83
N GLU A 248 0.44 -0.34 -11.78
CA GLU A 248 1.30 -0.22 -12.96
C GLU A 248 1.48 -1.58 -13.65
N GLN A 249 1.80 -2.63 -12.90
CA GLN A 249 2.02 -3.96 -13.48
C GLN A 249 0.74 -4.59 -14.03
N ILE A 250 -0.42 -4.37 -13.39
CA ILE A 250 -1.72 -4.82 -13.90
C ILE A 250 -2.04 -4.12 -15.22
N ILE A 251 -1.91 -2.78 -15.27
CA ILE A 251 -2.16 -2.00 -16.49
C ILE A 251 -1.23 -2.42 -17.62
N LEU A 252 0.06 -2.64 -17.32
CA LEU A 252 1.03 -3.11 -18.30
C LEU A 252 0.72 -4.52 -18.82
N ALA A 253 0.23 -5.42 -17.97
CA ALA A 253 -0.19 -6.75 -18.37
C ALA A 253 -1.43 -6.69 -19.28
N ALA A 254 -2.44 -5.90 -18.91
CA ALA A 254 -3.69 -5.74 -19.65
C ALA A 254 -3.52 -5.15 -21.05
N ALA A 255 -2.38 -4.50 -21.35
CA ALA A 255 -2.07 -3.97 -22.68
C ALA A 255 -1.82 -5.06 -23.74
N SER A 256 -1.72 -6.34 -23.35
CA SER A 256 -1.51 -7.47 -24.25
C SER A 256 -2.75 -8.36 -24.34
N THR A 257 -3.03 -8.89 -25.53
CA THR A 257 -4.06 -9.91 -25.76
C THR A 257 -3.50 -11.34 -25.74
N ASP A 258 -2.20 -11.51 -25.48
CA ASP A 258 -1.57 -12.83 -25.37
C ASP A 258 -1.68 -13.35 -23.92
N ALA A 259 -2.58 -14.31 -23.71
CA ALA A 259 -2.84 -14.91 -22.40
C ALA A 259 -1.58 -15.46 -21.71
N LYS A 260 -0.61 -16.00 -22.46
CA LYS A 260 0.64 -16.50 -21.88
C LYS A 260 1.49 -15.34 -21.38
N PHE A 261 1.65 -14.31 -22.20
CA PHE A 261 2.38 -13.09 -21.80
C PHE A 261 1.75 -12.43 -20.57
N VAL A 262 0.41 -12.29 -20.55
CA VAL A 262 -0.30 -11.72 -19.39
C VAL A 262 -0.06 -12.56 -18.15
N THR A 263 -0.19 -13.89 -18.26
CA THR A 263 0.08 -14.81 -17.14
C THR A 263 1.53 -14.68 -16.62
N ASP A 264 2.51 -14.60 -17.51
CA ASP A 264 3.93 -14.43 -17.14
C ASP A 264 4.17 -13.07 -16.45
N LYS A 265 3.50 -12.01 -16.90
CA LYS A 265 3.54 -10.69 -16.24
C LYS A 265 2.94 -10.71 -14.85
N LEU A 266 1.77 -11.32 -14.67
CA LEU A 266 1.14 -11.46 -13.36
C LEU A 266 1.97 -12.36 -12.43
N ASN A 267 2.62 -13.40 -12.95
CA ASN A 267 3.58 -14.19 -12.17
C ASN A 267 4.71 -13.32 -11.62
N GLY A 268 5.24 -12.38 -12.42
CA GLY A 268 6.23 -11.40 -11.97
C GLY A 268 5.76 -10.44 -10.87
N ILE A 269 4.46 -10.36 -10.59
CA ILE A 269 3.89 -9.63 -9.45
C ILE A 269 3.90 -10.51 -8.21
N VAL A 270 3.37 -11.72 -8.35
CA VAL A 270 3.04 -12.61 -7.22
C VAL A 270 4.20 -13.50 -6.80
N GLU A 271 5.26 -13.64 -7.60
CA GLU A 271 6.44 -14.42 -7.24
C GLU A 271 7.15 -13.90 -5.98
N HIS A 272 7.71 -14.82 -5.19
CA HIS A 272 8.43 -14.43 -3.98
C HIS A 272 9.66 -13.56 -4.32
N LYS A 273 9.96 -12.60 -3.43
CA LYS A 273 11.09 -11.65 -3.54
C LYS A 273 10.92 -10.56 -4.60
N THR A 274 9.74 -10.44 -5.22
CA THR A 274 9.42 -9.23 -5.98
C THR A 274 9.30 -8.05 -5.02
N GLU A 275 9.51 -6.83 -5.52
CA GLU A 275 9.41 -5.62 -4.70
C GLU A 275 8.01 -5.47 -4.08
N ILE A 276 6.97 -5.93 -4.78
CA ILE A 276 5.59 -5.94 -4.30
C ILE A 276 5.45 -6.89 -3.11
N GLN A 277 5.91 -8.14 -3.22
CA GLN A 277 5.87 -9.10 -2.11
C GLN A 277 6.71 -8.65 -0.91
N ILE A 278 7.88 -8.05 -1.15
CA ILE A 278 8.71 -7.48 -0.08
C ILE A 278 7.96 -6.34 0.63
N GLY A 279 7.26 -5.50 -0.12
CA GLY A 279 6.43 -4.43 0.43
C GLY A 279 5.25 -4.94 1.26
N ILE A 280 4.54 -5.98 0.80
CA ILE A 280 3.44 -6.60 1.58
C ILE A 280 3.98 -7.19 2.89
N LEU A 281 5.13 -7.87 2.87
CA LEU A 281 5.77 -8.38 4.07
C LEU A 281 6.23 -7.27 5.02
N ALA A 282 6.69 -6.14 4.48
CA ALA A 282 7.05 -4.96 5.27
C ALA A 282 5.80 -4.35 5.93
N MET A 283 4.67 -4.25 5.23
CA MET A 283 3.39 -3.84 5.81
C MET A 283 2.97 -4.76 6.95
N MET A 284 3.06 -6.08 6.77
CA MET A 284 2.77 -7.05 7.83
C MET A 284 3.66 -6.83 9.06
N SER A 285 4.96 -6.61 8.84
CA SER A 285 5.93 -6.39 9.91
C SER A 285 5.65 -5.10 10.69
N LEU A 286 5.30 -4.02 9.98
CA LEU A 286 4.93 -2.74 10.56
C LEU A 286 3.64 -2.82 11.36
N LYS A 287 2.62 -3.50 10.83
CA LYS A 287 1.38 -3.80 11.56
C LYS A 287 1.68 -4.50 12.89
N ILE A 288 2.53 -5.53 12.88
CA ILE A 288 2.94 -6.25 14.09
C ILE A 288 3.67 -5.33 15.08
N ALA A 289 4.57 -4.48 14.58
CA ALA A 289 5.31 -3.52 15.40
C ALA A 289 4.37 -2.51 16.09
N ILE A 290 3.41 -1.96 15.35
CA ILE A 290 2.38 -1.05 15.88
C ILE A 290 1.55 -1.78 16.95
N ARG A 291 1.03 -2.98 16.65
CA ARG A 291 0.24 -3.78 17.60
C ARG A 291 1.01 -4.06 18.89
N LYS A 292 2.28 -4.43 18.78
CA LYS A 292 3.14 -4.70 19.95
C LYS A 292 3.37 -3.44 20.78
N ALA A 293 3.57 -2.29 20.16
CA ALA A 293 3.76 -1.02 20.87
C ALA A 293 2.49 -0.62 21.65
N VAL A 294 1.30 -0.81 21.05
CA VAL A 294 0.00 -0.54 21.69
C VAL A 294 -0.26 -1.50 22.86
N ASN A 295 0.01 -2.80 22.67
CA ASN A 295 -0.36 -3.87 23.61
C ASN A 295 0.74 -4.30 24.60
N ALA A 296 1.96 -3.75 24.52
CA ALA A 296 2.99 -4.05 25.52
C ALA A 296 2.46 -3.74 26.93
N HIS A 297 2.91 -4.45 27.96
CA HIS A 297 2.58 -4.09 29.36
C HIS A 297 3.65 -3.14 29.90
#